data_AF-A0A858SLY5-F1
#
_entry.id   AF-A0A858SLY5-F1
#
_cell.length_a   1.000
_cell.length_b   1.000
_cell.length_c   1.000
_cell.angle_alpha   90.00
_cell.angle_beta   90.00
_cell.angle_gamma   90.00
#
_symmetry.space_group_name_H-M   'P 1'
#
loop_
_entity.id
_entity.type
_entity.pdbx_description
1 polymer ?
#
loop_
_entity_poly.entity_id
_entity_poly.type
_entity_poly.pdbx_seq_one_letter_code
_entity_poly.pdbx_strand_id
1 'polypeptide(L)'
;MRHIALFVVLATGIALAPVAVAAACYADYKAKQDNPLRLHYGVAEVSQCASGIAETELRARLSASGWTLLNVVSVFDESGLAERKESAGPYYLRF
;
A
#
# COMPACT_ATOMS: atom_id res chain seq x y z
N MET A 1 20.76 -16.98 -62.45
CA MET A 1 19.42 -17.58 -62.22
C MET A 1 19.60 -18.74 -61.28
N ARG A 2 18.89 -18.96 -60.18
CA ARG A 2 17.71 -18.34 -59.58
C ARG A 2 17.52 -19.09 -58.24
N HIS A 3 17.60 -18.37 -57.12
CA HIS A 3 17.05 -18.72 -55.79
C HIS A 3 17.67 -19.97 -55.11
N ILE A 4 17.80 -20.12 -53.79
CA ILE A 4 16.91 -19.74 -52.70
C ILE A 4 17.81 -19.56 -51.46
N ALA A 5 17.90 -18.34 -50.95
CA ALA A 5 18.45 -18.07 -49.63
C ALA A 5 17.43 -18.54 -48.58
N LEU A 6 17.73 -19.63 -47.87
CA LEU A 6 16.95 -20.10 -46.73
C LEU A 6 17.48 -19.40 -45.46
N PHE A 7 17.08 -18.15 -45.27
CA PHE A 7 17.20 -17.46 -43.98
C PHE A 7 16.09 -17.97 -43.07
N VAL A 8 16.42 -18.90 -42.18
CA VAL A 8 15.53 -19.30 -41.08
C VAL A 8 15.63 -18.22 -40.01
N VAL A 9 14.72 -17.24 -40.07
CA VAL A 9 14.50 -16.27 -38.99
C VAL A 9 13.75 -16.99 -37.87
N LEU A 10 14.49 -17.44 -36.86
CA LEU A 10 13.93 -17.96 -35.62
C LEU A 10 13.44 -16.77 -34.80
N ALA A 11 12.16 -16.42 -34.95
CA ALA A 11 11.49 -15.41 -34.14
C ALA A 11 11.29 -15.96 -32.72
N THR A 12 12.23 -15.68 -31.83
CA THR A 12 12.06 -15.87 -30.38
C THR A 12 11.03 -14.87 -29.86
N GLY A 13 9.78 -15.31 -29.76
CA GLY A 13 8.71 -14.57 -29.09
C GLY A 13 9.03 -14.43 -27.60
N ILE A 14 9.41 -13.24 -27.18
CA ILE A 14 9.52 -12.88 -25.76
C ILE A 14 8.08 -12.78 -25.24
N ALA A 15 7.62 -13.82 -24.56
CA ALA A 15 6.36 -13.79 -23.82
C ALA A 15 6.53 -12.86 -22.62
N LEU A 16 6.07 -11.62 -22.75
CA LEU A 16 5.89 -10.70 -21.63
C LEU A 16 4.76 -11.25 -20.76
N ALA A 17 5.12 -11.93 -19.67
CA ALA A 17 4.15 -12.30 -18.64
C ALA A 17 3.54 -11.00 -18.06
N PRO A 18 2.22 -10.90 -17.89
CA PRO A 18 1.61 -9.73 -17.30
C PRO A 18 2.07 -9.62 -15.85
N VAL A 19 2.79 -8.54 -15.53
CA VAL A 19 3.09 -8.16 -14.16
C VAL A 19 1.75 -7.71 -13.56
N ALA A 20 1.18 -8.51 -12.66
CA ALA A 20 0.02 -8.09 -11.91
C ALA A 20 0.42 -6.88 -11.05
N VAL A 21 -0.02 -5.69 -11.43
CA VAL A 21 0.08 -4.51 -10.57
C VAL A 21 -0.91 -4.73 -9.44
N ALA A 22 -0.42 -5.05 -8.24
CA ALA A 22 -1.27 -5.05 -7.06
C ALA A 22 -1.79 -3.61 -6.87
N ALA A 23 -3.11 -3.45 -6.76
CA ALA A 23 -3.67 -2.15 -6.41
C ALA A 23 -3.11 -1.73 -5.04
N ALA A 24 -2.68 -0.47 -4.91
CA ALA A 24 -2.22 0.05 -3.64
C ALA A 24 -3.37 0.02 -2.63
N CYS A 25 -3.08 -0.45 -1.42
CA CYS A 25 -4.05 -0.61 -0.35
C CYS A 25 -3.71 0.32 0.80
N TYR A 26 -4.72 0.99 1.32
CA TYR A 26 -4.57 1.97 2.39
C TYR A 26 -5.51 1.66 3.54
N ALA A 27 -5.08 2.01 4.74
CA ALA A 27 -5.90 1.92 5.93
C ALA A 27 -5.86 3.25 6.67
N ASP A 28 -7.02 3.71 7.10
CA ASP A 28 -7.11 4.82 8.04
C ASP A 28 -7.36 4.29 9.44
N TYR A 29 -6.78 4.98 10.41
CA TYR A 29 -6.70 4.47 11.77
C TYR A 29 -6.70 5.58 12.80
N LYS A 30 -6.94 5.18 14.04
CA LYS A 30 -6.79 6.02 15.22
C LYS A 30 -5.71 5.43 16.11
N ALA A 31 -4.85 6.28 16.64
CA ALA A 31 -3.80 5.88 17.56
C ALA A 31 -3.67 6.86 18.73
N LYS A 32 -3.09 6.37 19.83
CA LYS A 32 -2.80 7.16 21.02
C LYS A 32 -1.37 7.03 21.49
N GLN A 33 -0.88 8.04 22.15
CA GLN A 33 0.31 8.00 23.00
C GLN A 33 -0.12 8.37 24.40
N ASP A 34 0.42 7.69 25.40
CA ASP A 34 0.18 8.00 26.80
C ASP A 34 1.38 8.81 27.35
N ASN A 35 1.14 9.67 28.34
CA ASN A 35 2.17 10.43 29.09
C ASN A 35 3.15 11.28 28.24
N PRO A 36 2.73 12.42 27.63
CA PRO A 36 1.40 13.03 27.70
C PRO A 36 0.40 12.38 26.74
N LEU A 37 -0.88 12.42 27.09
CA LEU A 37 -1.94 11.88 26.22
C LEU A 37 -1.99 12.65 24.90
N ARG A 38 -1.73 11.95 23.80
CA ARG A 38 -1.92 12.45 22.43
C ARG A 38 -2.80 11.47 21.67
N LEU A 39 -3.67 12.00 20.83
CA LEU A 39 -4.51 11.23 19.91
C LEU A 39 -4.24 11.72 18.50
N HIS A 40 -4.29 10.80 17.54
CA HIS A 40 -4.35 11.21 16.15
C HIS A 40 -5.12 10.22 15.27
N TYR A 41 -5.57 10.76 14.15
CA TYR A 41 -6.00 10.02 12.99
C TYR A 41 -4.84 9.97 11.99
N GLY A 42 -4.71 8.88 11.26
CA GLY A 42 -3.67 8.70 10.25
C GLY A 42 -4.15 7.83 9.11
N VAL A 43 -3.40 7.89 8.01
CA VAL A 43 -3.57 7.02 6.84
C VAL A 43 -2.23 6.37 6.58
N ALA A 44 -2.22 5.07 6.30
CA ALA A 44 -1.03 4.30 6.00
C ALA A 44 -1.26 3.44 4.78
N GLU A 45 -0.20 3.22 4.00
CA GLU A 45 -0.18 2.16 3.00
C GLU A 45 0.08 0.80 3.68
N VAL A 46 -0.72 -0.19 3.32
CA VAL A 46 -0.69 -1.56 3.87
C VAL A 46 -0.52 -2.56 2.73
N SER A 47 0.07 -3.71 3.02
CA SER A 47 0.39 -4.68 1.97
C SER A 47 -0.84 -5.30 1.30
N GLN A 48 -1.98 -5.35 2.01
CA GLN A 48 -3.21 -5.97 1.55
C GLN A 48 -4.43 -5.20 2.03
N CYS A 49 -5.47 -5.17 1.21
CA CYS A 49 -6.76 -4.53 1.50
C CYS A 49 -7.60 -5.39 2.46
N ALA A 50 -7.02 -5.81 3.59
CA ALA A 50 -7.64 -6.64 4.60
C ALA A 50 -7.41 -6.05 6.00
N SER A 51 -8.49 -5.79 6.73
CA SER A 51 -8.42 -5.10 8.03
C SER A 51 -7.50 -5.77 9.05
N GLY A 52 -7.51 -7.12 9.14
CA GLY A 52 -6.64 -7.85 10.07
C GLY A 52 -5.15 -7.75 9.72
N ILE A 53 -4.81 -7.68 8.42
CA ILE A 53 -3.44 -7.45 7.95
C ILE A 53 -3.02 -6.02 8.26
N ALA A 54 -3.88 -5.04 7.93
CA ALA A 54 -3.67 -3.64 8.24
C ALA A 54 -3.44 -3.42 9.75
N GLU A 55 -4.25 -4.03 10.61
CA GLU A 55 -4.12 -3.91 12.07
C GLU A 55 -2.77 -4.45 12.57
N THR A 56 -2.35 -5.61 12.05
CA THR A 56 -1.07 -6.24 12.43
C THR A 56 0.11 -5.35 12.03
N GLU A 57 0.11 -4.89 10.78
CA GLU A 57 1.17 -4.01 10.26
C GLU A 57 1.21 -2.67 11.01
N LEU A 58 0.06 -2.00 11.13
CA LEU A 58 -0.04 -0.72 11.81
C LEU A 58 0.38 -0.83 13.27
N ARG A 59 -0.03 -1.88 14.00
CA ARG A 59 0.38 -2.07 15.39
C ARG A 59 1.91 -2.20 15.51
N ALA A 60 2.57 -2.92 14.59
CA ALA A 60 4.02 -3.04 14.59
C ALA A 60 4.71 -1.69 14.30
N ARG A 61 4.28 -0.97 13.26
CA ARG A 61 4.90 0.31 12.85
C ARG A 61 4.66 1.44 13.86
N LEU A 62 3.44 1.55 14.38
CA LEU A 62 3.06 2.57 15.37
C LEU A 62 3.78 2.38 16.70
N SER A 63 3.84 1.14 17.20
CA SER A 63 4.48 0.84 18.49
C SER A 63 5.98 1.15 18.48
N ALA A 64 6.66 0.95 17.34
CA ALA A 64 8.06 1.36 17.16
C ALA A 64 8.29 2.87 17.34
N SER A 65 7.23 3.68 17.19
CA SER A 65 7.24 5.13 17.41
C SER A 65 6.51 5.55 18.69
N GLY A 66 6.26 4.61 19.60
CA GLY A 66 5.57 4.85 20.88
C GLY A 66 4.07 5.05 20.77
N TRP A 67 3.47 4.87 19.58
CA TRP A 67 2.03 4.97 19.38
C TRP A 67 1.36 3.61 19.61
N THR A 68 0.20 3.63 20.27
CA THR A 68 -0.68 2.48 20.43
C THR A 68 -1.84 2.61 19.45
N LEU A 69 -1.98 1.62 18.56
CA LEU A 69 -3.13 1.52 17.67
C LEU A 69 -4.41 1.32 18.49
N LEU A 70 -5.40 2.18 18.27
CA LEU A 70 -6.72 2.08 18.91
C LEU A 70 -7.72 1.35 18.02
N ASN A 71 -7.75 1.69 16.74
CA ASN A 71 -8.70 1.12 15.79
C ASN A 71 -8.24 1.34 14.35
N VAL A 72 -8.49 0.36 13.48
CA VAL A 72 -8.53 0.55 12.02
C VAL A 72 -9.95 0.97 11.66
N VAL A 73 -10.12 2.15 11.07
CA VAL A 73 -11.43 2.73 10.75
C VAL A 73 -11.97 2.10 9.47
N SER A 74 -11.16 2.07 8.41
CA SER A 74 -11.49 1.46 7.12
C SER A 74 -10.22 1.04 6.38
N VAL A 75 -10.41 0.19 5.38
CA VAL A 75 -9.38 -0.19 4.40
C VAL A 75 -9.96 0.12 3.02
N PHE A 76 -9.17 0.77 2.17
CA PHE A 76 -9.61 1.37 0.92
C PHE A 76 -8.47 1.42 -0.10
N ASP A 77 -8.80 1.73 -1.35
CA ASP A 77 -7.84 1.90 -2.44
C ASP A 77 -7.39 3.37 -2.58
N GLU A 78 -6.60 3.69 -3.61
CA GLU A 78 -6.08 5.05 -3.82
C GLU A 78 -7.16 6.13 -3.94
N SER A 79 -8.40 5.78 -4.34
CA SER A 79 -9.48 6.76 -4.53
C SER A 79 -9.92 7.43 -3.21
N GLY A 80 -9.75 6.74 -2.08
CA GLY A 80 -10.11 7.26 -0.75
C GLY A 80 -9.05 8.13 -0.08
N LEU A 81 -7.89 8.33 -0.71
CA LEU A 81 -6.77 9.07 -0.14
C LEU A 81 -7.03 10.57 -0.02
N ALA A 82 -7.55 11.17 -1.09
CA ALA A 82 -7.67 12.63 -1.20
C ALA A 82 -8.56 13.23 -0.09
N GLU A 83 -9.69 12.57 0.22
CA GLU A 83 -10.63 13.03 1.25
C GLU A 83 -10.08 12.90 2.68
N ARG A 84 -9.07 12.05 2.92
CA ARG A 84 -8.50 11.80 4.25
C ARG A 84 -7.24 12.59 4.55
N LYS A 85 -6.64 13.21 3.52
CA LYS A 85 -5.35 13.91 3.62
C LYS A 85 -5.33 15.02 4.66
N GLU A 86 -6.34 15.87 4.65
CA GLU A 86 -6.44 16.98 5.60
C GLU A 86 -6.63 16.48 7.03
N SER A 87 -7.53 15.51 7.24
CA SER A 87 -7.80 14.94 8.56
C SER A 87 -6.60 14.20 9.15
N ALA A 88 -5.81 13.52 8.32
CA ALA A 88 -4.61 12.80 8.76
C ALA A 88 -3.42 13.74 9.02
N GLY A 89 -3.38 14.90 8.34
CA GLY A 89 -2.37 15.93 8.53
C GLY A 89 -0.94 15.37 8.53
N PRO A 90 -0.17 15.53 9.62
CA PRO A 90 1.21 15.05 9.70
C PRO A 90 1.36 13.51 9.78
N TYR A 91 0.25 12.76 9.83
CA TYR A 91 0.22 11.31 9.89
C TYR A 91 -0.34 10.67 8.61
N TYR A 92 -0.48 11.47 7.55
CA TYR A 92 -0.83 10.99 6.22
C TYR A 92 0.37 10.29 5.57
N LEU A 93 0.23 8.99 5.32
CA LEU A 93 1.22 8.08 4.72
C LEU A 93 2.58 8.09 5.45
N ARG A 94 2.57 8.34 6.75
CA ARG A 94 3.79 8.45 7.57
C ARG A 94 4.25 7.12 8.16
N PHE A 95 3.29 6.29 8.55
CA PHE A 95 3.49 4.98 9.17
C PHE A 95 3.06 3.91 8.18
#